data_AF-A0A8T4GUS6-F1
#
_entry.id   AF-A0A8T4GUS6-F1
#
_cell.length_a   1.000
_cell.length_b   1.000
_cell.length_c   1.000
_cell.angle_alpha   90.00
_cell.angle_beta   90.00
_cell.angle_gamma   90.00
#
_symmetry.space_group_name_H-M   'P 1'
#
loop_
_entity.id
_entity.type
_entity.pdbx_description
1 polymer ?
#
loop_
_entity_poly.entity_id
_entity_poly.type
_entity_poly.pdbx_seq_one_letter_code
_entity_poly.pdbx_strand_id
1 'polypeptide(L)'
;MFVLEDRRVSQHLLDFCADECISGTPKLPFGSGPPEGICCWRETPEDWPVFTTLHRPTLARYVTSGLEDRGVSKEEIARQRDAKPDLLVAAEFDLDAPPALKPNGARRVMQRLGSDAEIAVDDDRHNYLAPHGGRRGMVEVMVREFGYAAAARYLDDSEEQVRQPYQHIEAAERADMATEALSKSDNRVRESSPDR
;
A
#
# COMPACT_ATOMS: atom_id res chain seq x y z
N MET A 1 -8.62 11.93 14.30
CA MET A 1 -7.15 11.94 14.20
C MET A 1 -6.74 10.54 14.58
N PHE A 2 -6.46 9.68 13.61
CA PHE A 2 -6.15 8.27 13.87
C PHE A 2 -4.73 8.01 13.38
N VAL A 3 -3.92 7.47 14.27
CA VAL A 3 -2.54 7.05 14.04
C VAL A 3 -2.63 5.64 13.45
N LEU A 4 -2.08 5.43 12.26
CA LEU A 4 -1.91 4.10 11.69
C LEU A 4 -0.71 3.46 12.39
N GLU A 5 -0.97 2.52 13.31
CA GLU A 5 0.05 1.85 14.12
C GLU A 5 0.37 0.41 13.67
N ASP A 6 -0.32 -0.16 12.67
CA ASP A 6 -0.01 -1.53 12.22
C ASP A 6 0.94 -1.58 11.00
N ARG A 7 2.16 -2.08 11.25
CA ARG A 7 3.25 -2.23 10.28
C ARG A 7 3.17 -3.47 9.40
N ARG A 8 2.20 -4.38 9.61
CA ARG A 8 2.11 -5.63 8.84
C ARG A 8 1.70 -5.43 7.37
N VAL A 9 1.00 -4.34 7.05
CA VAL A 9 0.60 -4.01 5.67
C VAL A 9 1.79 -3.51 4.84
N SER A 10 2.82 -2.95 5.47
CA SER A 10 4.05 -2.53 4.77
C SER A 10 4.89 -3.71 4.30
N GLN A 11 4.89 -4.84 5.01
CA GLN A 11 5.69 -6.01 4.64
C GLN A 11 5.20 -6.63 3.32
N HIS A 12 3.88 -6.78 3.14
CA HIS A 12 3.31 -7.38 1.93
C HIS A 12 3.40 -6.50 0.68
N LEU A 13 3.39 -5.17 0.84
CA LEU A 13 3.61 -4.24 -0.27
C LEU A 13 5.08 -4.18 -0.69
N LEU A 14 6.01 -4.47 0.23
CA LEU A 14 7.43 -4.62 -0.06
C LEU A 14 7.75 -5.96 -0.73
N ASP A 15 7.03 -7.04 -0.38
CA ASP A 15 7.16 -8.35 -1.03
C ASP A 15 6.75 -8.30 -2.52
N PHE A 16 5.75 -7.48 -2.88
CA PHE A 16 5.30 -7.33 -4.27
C PHE A 16 6.33 -6.63 -5.17
N CYS A 17 7.12 -5.69 -4.63
CA CYS A 17 8.22 -5.04 -5.36
C CYS A 17 9.45 -5.95 -5.51
N ALA A 18 9.61 -6.96 -4.66
CA ALA A 18 10.69 -7.94 -4.79
C ALA A 18 10.50 -8.86 -6.00
N ASP A 19 9.26 -9.21 -6.35
CA ASP A 19 8.97 -10.15 -7.45
C ASP A 19 9.31 -9.58 -8.84
N GLU A 20 9.16 -8.27 -9.08
CA GLU A 20 9.51 -7.67 -10.39
C GLU A 20 11.04 -7.57 -10.62
N CYS A 21 11.86 -7.54 -9.55
CA CYS A 21 13.32 -7.56 -9.66
C CYS A 21 13.91 -8.98 -9.78
N ILE A 22 13.14 -10.03 -9.49
CA ILE A 22 13.58 -11.44 -9.46
C ILE A 22 13.33 -12.18 -10.81
N SER A 23 13.00 -11.47 -11.89
CA SER A 23 12.76 -12.12 -13.20
C SER A 23 14.01 -12.72 -13.87
N GLY A 24 15.20 -12.67 -13.24
CA GLY A 24 16.46 -13.12 -13.83
C GLY A 24 17.30 -14.15 -13.05
N THR A 25 16.91 -14.60 -11.85
CA THR A 25 17.71 -15.56 -11.06
C THR A 25 16.97 -16.87 -10.76
N PRO A 26 17.66 -18.02 -10.66
CA PRO A 26 17.02 -19.29 -10.36
C PRO A 26 16.41 -19.23 -8.96
N LYS A 27 15.14 -19.62 -8.82
CA LYS A 27 14.45 -19.75 -7.52
C LYS A 27 15.27 -20.63 -6.58
N LEU A 28 15.85 -20.02 -5.55
CA LEU A 28 16.49 -20.78 -4.47
C LEU A 28 15.41 -21.54 -3.67
N PRO A 29 15.71 -22.76 -3.18
CA PRO A 29 14.78 -23.53 -2.39
C PRO A 29 14.42 -22.79 -1.09
N PHE A 30 13.14 -22.88 -0.71
CA PHE A 30 12.61 -22.35 0.55
C PHE A 30 13.50 -22.78 1.74
N GLY A 31 14.07 -21.81 2.46
CA GLY A 31 14.81 -22.05 3.71
C GLY A 31 16.31 -21.70 3.69
N SER A 32 16.90 -21.41 2.52
CA SER A 32 18.21 -20.75 2.48
C SER A 32 18.00 -19.24 2.65
N GLY A 33 18.54 -18.67 3.72
CA GLY A 33 18.59 -17.21 3.89
C GLY A 33 19.22 -16.54 2.66
N PRO A 34 18.91 -15.24 2.41
CA PRO A 34 19.42 -14.55 1.23
C PRO A 34 20.96 -14.62 1.23
N PRO A 35 21.60 -14.92 0.09
CA PRO A 35 23.06 -14.97 0.02
C PRO A 35 23.62 -13.60 0.40
N GLU A 36 24.63 -13.61 1.28
CA GLU A 36 25.35 -12.41 1.69
C GLU A 36 25.88 -11.69 0.44
N GLY A 37 25.35 -10.49 0.17
CA GLY A 37 25.74 -9.67 -0.98
C GLY A 37 24.62 -9.29 -1.96
N ILE A 38 23.40 -9.84 -1.82
CA ILE A 38 22.22 -9.27 -2.49
C ILE A 38 21.71 -8.14 -1.61
N CYS A 39 21.60 -6.94 -2.19
CA CYS A 39 21.11 -5.70 -1.59
C CYS A 39 20.12 -5.98 -0.46
N CYS A 40 20.65 -6.09 0.76
CA CYS A 40 19.84 -6.19 1.94
C CYS A 40 19.17 -4.83 2.03
N TRP A 41 17.88 -4.78 1.67
CA TRP A 41 17.03 -3.71 2.13
C TRP A 41 17.10 -3.81 3.65
N ARG A 42 18.04 -3.07 4.24
CA ARG A 42 18.20 -3.00 5.67
C ARG A 42 16.83 -2.63 6.22
N GLU A 43 16.39 -3.37 7.24
CA GLU A 43 15.10 -3.10 7.87
C GLU A 43 15.02 -1.60 8.17
N THR A 44 13.97 -0.96 7.66
CA THR A 44 13.76 0.46 7.93
C THR A 44 13.65 0.62 9.44
N PRO A 45 14.48 1.46 10.07
CA PRO A 45 14.49 1.60 11.51
C PRO A 45 13.10 1.82 12.10
N GLU A 46 12.83 1.25 13.27
CA GLU A 46 11.50 1.30 13.89
C GLU A 46 11.02 2.71 14.23
N ASP A 47 11.88 3.70 14.22
CA ASP A 47 11.54 5.11 14.44
C ASP A 47 11.14 5.83 13.14
N TRP A 48 11.37 5.22 11.97
CA TRP A 48 11.03 5.83 10.69
C TRP A 48 9.51 5.85 10.45
N PRO A 49 8.99 6.93 9.85
CA PRO A 49 7.59 7.01 9.48
C PRO A 49 7.27 5.99 8.38
N VAL A 50 6.11 5.32 8.50
CA VAL A 50 5.59 4.39 7.47
C VAL A 50 5.58 5.02 6.09
N PHE A 51 5.16 6.29 6.01
CA PHE A 51 5.24 7.08 4.78
C PHE A 51 6.16 8.27 4.97
N THR A 52 7.40 8.13 4.51
CA THR A 52 8.34 9.24 4.40
C THR A 52 7.95 10.17 3.27
N THR A 53 8.28 11.46 3.38
CA THR A 53 8.16 12.36 2.23
C THR A 53 9.11 11.94 1.12
N LEU A 54 8.62 11.86 -0.11
CA LEU A 54 9.46 11.70 -1.32
C LEU A 54 9.70 13.05 -2.02
N HIS A 55 9.45 14.17 -1.32
CA HIS A 55 9.73 15.49 -1.84
C HIS A 55 11.25 15.71 -1.89
N ARG A 56 11.83 15.57 -3.09
CA ARG A 56 13.28 15.60 -3.33
C ARG A 56 14.01 16.77 -2.66
N PRO A 57 13.55 18.04 -2.72
CA PRO A 57 14.21 19.13 -2.01
C PRO A 57 14.24 18.98 -0.48
N THR A 58 13.20 18.37 0.10
CA THR A 58 13.14 18.14 1.55
C THR A 58 14.12 17.05 1.96
N LEU A 59 14.16 15.93 1.23
CA LEU A 59 15.10 14.85 1.50
C LEU A 59 16.55 15.28 1.28
N ALA A 60 16.83 16.00 0.19
CA ALA A 60 18.15 16.55 -0.10
C ALA A 60 18.71 17.38 1.06
N ARG A 61 17.88 18.29 1.59
CA ARG A 61 18.26 19.13 2.75
C ARG A 61 18.47 18.30 4.00
N TYR A 62 17.55 17.40 4.30
CA TYR A 62 17.63 16.54 5.48
C TYR A 62 18.91 15.67 5.46
N VAL A 63 19.21 15.01 4.34
CA VAL A 63 20.43 14.19 4.20
C VAL A 63 21.68 15.06 4.29
N THR A 64 21.72 16.19 3.58
CA THR A 64 22.89 17.07 3.58
C THR A 64 23.18 17.56 4.99
N SER A 65 22.19 18.10 5.69
CA SER A 65 22.37 18.58 7.07
C SER A 65 22.73 17.45 8.04
N GLY A 66 22.06 16.30 7.96
CA GLY A 66 22.34 15.16 8.85
C GLY A 66 23.75 14.59 8.68
N LEU A 67 24.31 14.63 7.47
CA LEU A 67 25.69 14.22 7.19
C LEU A 67 26.70 15.31 7.60
N GLU A 68 26.39 16.58 7.37
CA GLU A 68 27.21 17.71 7.83
C GLU A 68 27.35 17.69 9.36
N ASP A 69 26.26 17.45 10.09
CA ASP A 69 26.24 17.34 11.56
C ASP A 69 27.10 16.17 12.07
N ARG A 70 27.34 15.16 11.23
CA ARG A 70 28.22 14.01 11.51
C ARG A 70 29.66 14.22 11.04
N GLY A 71 29.99 15.40 10.52
CA GLY A 71 31.34 15.75 10.07
C GLY A 71 31.72 15.19 8.70
N VAL A 72 30.75 14.73 7.90
CA VAL A 72 31.00 14.25 6.54
C VAL A 72 31.31 15.45 5.62
N SER A 73 32.33 15.33 4.77
CA SER A 73 32.72 16.43 3.86
C SER A 73 31.68 16.67 2.76
N LYS A 74 31.65 17.90 2.23
CA LYS A 74 30.72 18.25 1.14
C LYS A 74 30.94 17.42 -0.11
N GLU A 75 32.20 17.09 -0.41
CA GLU A 75 32.58 16.25 -1.55
C GLU A 75 32.10 14.81 -1.38
N GLU A 76 32.13 14.29 -0.15
CA GLU A 76 31.59 12.96 0.16
C GLU A 76 30.06 12.95 0.08
N ILE A 77 29.40 13.96 0.67
CA ILE A 77 27.94 14.12 0.61
C ILE A 77 27.46 14.15 -0.85
N ALA A 78 28.13 14.95 -1.70
CA ALA A 78 27.80 15.03 -3.12
C ALA A 78 27.95 13.66 -3.80
N ARG A 79 29.08 12.97 -3.56
CA ARG A 79 29.35 11.65 -4.15
C ARG A 79 28.29 10.61 -3.76
N GLN A 80 27.89 10.58 -2.50
CA GLN A 80 26.87 9.65 -2.01
C GLN A 80 25.51 9.93 -2.65
N ARG A 81 25.09 11.21 -2.66
CA ARG A 81 23.78 11.63 -3.19
C ARG A 81 23.67 11.56 -4.71
N ASP A 82 24.78 11.61 -5.42
CA ASP A 82 24.82 11.36 -6.88
C ASP A 82 24.74 9.86 -7.20
N ALA A 83 25.28 9.00 -6.34
CA ALA A 83 25.32 7.56 -6.56
C ALA A 83 24.00 6.84 -6.21
N LYS A 84 23.22 7.36 -5.24
CA LYS A 84 22.01 6.69 -4.76
C LYS A 84 20.94 7.67 -4.26
N PRO A 85 19.65 7.26 -4.23
CA PRO A 85 18.57 8.06 -3.68
C PRO A 85 18.83 8.50 -2.22
N ASP A 86 18.39 9.72 -1.89
CA ASP A 86 18.57 10.33 -0.57
C ASP A 86 18.11 9.44 0.59
N LEU A 87 17.04 8.65 0.43
CA LEU A 87 16.58 7.71 1.47
C LEU A 87 17.56 6.56 1.73
N LEU A 88 18.24 6.07 0.69
CA LEU A 88 19.26 5.03 0.85
C LEU A 88 20.50 5.61 1.51
N VAL A 89 20.90 6.84 1.16
CA VAL A 89 21.97 7.55 1.88
C VAL A 89 21.61 7.71 3.35
N ALA A 90 20.39 8.17 3.65
CA ALA A 90 19.94 8.34 5.03
C ALA A 90 19.98 7.04 5.83
N ALA A 91 19.54 5.94 5.21
CA ALA A 91 19.66 4.62 5.81
C ALA A 91 21.13 4.27 6.01
N GLU A 92 21.95 4.12 4.97
CA GLU A 92 23.35 3.67 5.11
C GLU A 92 24.19 4.45 6.13
N PHE A 93 23.92 5.74 6.30
CA PHE A 93 24.61 6.58 7.27
C PHE A 93 23.95 6.62 8.64
N ASP A 94 22.90 5.83 8.89
CA ASP A 94 22.12 5.72 10.12
C ASP A 94 21.56 7.05 10.62
N LEU A 95 21.01 7.86 9.70
CA LEU A 95 20.36 9.12 10.05
C LEU A 95 19.03 8.87 10.80
N ASP A 96 18.71 9.78 11.73
CA ASP A 96 17.44 9.78 12.48
C ASP A 96 16.23 9.88 11.55
N ALA A 97 15.06 9.44 11.99
CA ALA A 97 13.83 9.41 11.18
C ALA A 97 13.65 10.60 10.18
N PRO A 98 13.57 10.33 8.87
CA PRO A 98 13.32 11.36 7.86
C PRO A 98 11.93 11.98 7.99
N PRO A 99 11.69 13.18 7.42
CA PRO A 99 10.40 13.84 7.55
C PRO A 99 9.23 13.02 7.00
N ALA A 100 8.19 12.81 7.82
CA ALA A 100 6.98 12.13 7.40
C ALA A 100 6.23 12.88 6.28
N LEU A 101 5.55 12.13 5.42
CA LEU A 101 4.66 12.65 4.39
C LEU A 101 3.55 13.48 5.06
N LYS A 102 3.44 14.75 4.66
CA LYS A 102 2.39 15.64 5.17
C LYS A 102 1.09 15.46 4.36
N PRO A 103 -0.10 15.75 4.92
CA PRO A 103 -1.37 15.61 4.21
C PRO A 103 -1.43 16.35 2.87
N ASN A 104 -0.87 17.56 2.78
CA ASN A 104 -0.78 18.30 1.51
C ASN A 104 0.14 17.63 0.49
N GLY A 105 1.18 16.92 0.94
CA GLY A 105 2.01 16.07 0.09
C GLY A 105 1.22 14.90 -0.46
N ALA A 106 0.50 14.17 0.41
CA ALA A 106 -0.35 13.05 0.00
C ALA A 106 -1.44 13.49 -1.01
N ARG A 107 -2.09 14.64 -0.79
CA ARG A 107 -3.06 15.21 -1.76
C ARG A 107 -2.44 15.45 -3.13
N ARG A 108 -1.24 16.05 -3.20
CA ARG A 108 -0.55 16.31 -4.47
C ARG A 108 -0.15 15.01 -5.19
N VAL A 109 0.28 13.99 -4.44
CA VAL A 109 0.57 12.66 -5.02
C VAL A 109 -0.70 12.06 -5.62
N MET A 110 -1.82 12.09 -4.88
CA MET A 110 -3.09 11.58 -5.38
C MET A 110 -3.62 12.35 -6.60
N GLN A 111 -3.46 13.68 -6.63
CA GLN A 111 -3.78 14.50 -7.82
C GLN A 111 -2.99 14.05 -9.04
N ARG A 112 -1.67 13.91 -8.88
CA ARG A 112 -0.79 13.49 -9.97
C ARG A 112 -1.15 12.09 -10.45
N LEU A 113 -1.21 11.11 -9.55
CA LEU A 113 -1.51 9.72 -9.90
C LEU A 113 -2.91 9.57 -10.51
N GLY A 114 -3.91 10.26 -9.97
CA GLY A 114 -5.27 10.25 -10.53
C GLY A 114 -5.32 10.89 -11.92
N SER A 115 -4.58 11.97 -12.14
CA SER A 115 -4.46 12.59 -13.47
C SER A 115 -3.71 11.70 -14.46
N ASP A 116 -2.59 11.10 -14.05
CA ASP A 116 -1.77 10.22 -14.89
C ASP A 116 -2.53 8.94 -15.27
N ALA A 117 -3.40 8.46 -14.38
CA ALA A 117 -4.30 7.33 -14.62
C ALA A 117 -5.62 7.72 -15.28
N GLU A 118 -5.80 8.99 -15.66
CA GLU A 118 -7.00 9.53 -16.30
C GLU A 118 -8.30 9.21 -15.54
N ILE A 119 -8.24 9.19 -14.20
CA ILE A 119 -9.40 8.91 -13.36
C ILE A 119 -10.34 10.10 -13.42
N ALA A 120 -11.48 9.90 -14.08
CA ALA A 120 -12.58 10.86 -14.05
C ALA A 120 -13.14 10.96 -12.63
N VAL A 121 -13.15 12.18 -12.09
CA VAL A 121 -13.73 12.46 -10.77
C VAL A 121 -14.91 13.39 -10.96
N ASP A 122 -16.10 12.84 -10.71
CA ASP A 122 -17.36 13.56 -10.69
C ASP A 122 -17.75 13.80 -9.22
N ASP A 123 -17.14 14.81 -8.61
CA ASP A 123 -17.37 15.19 -7.21
C ASP A 123 -17.45 16.73 -7.07
N ASP A 124 -18.49 17.21 -6.39
CA ASP A 124 -18.77 18.65 -6.22
C ASP A 124 -17.73 19.40 -5.37
N ARG A 125 -16.92 18.69 -4.57
CA ARG A 125 -15.95 19.28 -3.62
C ARG A 125 -14.54 19.30 -4.18
N HIS A 126 -14.16 18.28 -4.93
CA HIS A 126 -12.80 18.11 -5.43
C HIS A 126 -12.81 17.62 -6.88
N ASN A 127 -12.13 18.36 -7.76
CA ASN A 127 -11.90 17.95 -9.15
C ASN A 127 -10.76 16.93 -9.30
N TYR A 128 -10.44 16.18 -8.24
CA TYR A 128 -9.36 15.21 -8.21
C TYR A 128 -9.65 14.12 -7.19
N LEU A 129 -8.99 12.97 -7.33
CA LEU A 129 -9.17 11.85 -6.42
C LEU A 129 -8.54 12.20 -5.06
N ALA A 130 -9.35 12.60 -4.09
CA ALA A 130 -8.86 12.90 -2.75
C ALA A 130 -8.40 11.62 -2.02
N PRO A 131 -7.45 11.70 -1.06
CA PRO A 131 -7.01 10.53 -0.28
C PRO A 131 -8.17 9.76 0.38
N HIS A 132 -9.18 10.46 0.91
CA HIS A 132 -10.36 9.81 1.48
C HIS A 132 -11.21 9.09 0.42
N GLY A 133 -11.31 9.63 -0.79
CA GLY A 133 -11.98 8.97 -1.91
C GLY A 133 -11.23 7.71 -2.34
N GLY A 134 -9.90 7.80 -2.46
CA GLY A 134 -9.05 6.64 -2.75
C GLY A 134 -9.17 5.53 -1.70
N ARG A 135 -9.16 5.88 -0.40
CA ARG A 135 -9.41 4.90 0.67
C ARG A 135 -10.77 4.22 0.49
N ARG A 136 -11.83 5.00 0.24
CA ARG A 136 -13.19 4.48 0.08
C ARG A 136 -13.31 3.50 -1.08
N GLY A 137 -12.77 3.85 -2.25
CA GLY A 137 -12.77 2.95 -3.42
C GLY A 137 -12.03 1.64 -3.13
N MET A 138 -10.88 1.69 -2.45
CA MET A 138 -10.16 0.48 -2.04
C MET A 138 -10.97 -0.37 -1.05
N VAL A 139 -11.66 0.24 -0.08
CA VAL A 139 -12.56 -0.49 0.84
C VAL A 139 -13.67 -1.19 0.08
N GLU A 140 -14.30 -0.50 -0.88
CA GLU A 140 -15.35 -1.08 -1.72
C GLU A 140 -14.87 -2.31 -2.50
N VAL A 141 -13.67 -2.24 -3.11
CA VAL A 141 -13.05 -3.40 -3.76
C VAL A 141 -12.81 -4.54 -2.76
N MET A 142 -12.23 -4.25 -1.59
CA MET A 142 -11.98 -5.28 -0.56
C MET A 142 -13.28 -5.92 -0.04
N VAL A 143 -14.36 -5.14 0.11
CA VAL A 143 -15.67 -5.65 0.52
C VAL A 143 -16.24 -6.58 -0.55
N ARG A 144 -16.12 -6.23 -1.83
CA ARG A 144 -16.58 -7.08 -2.95
C ARG A 144 -15.79 -8.39 -3.05
N GLU A 145 -14.47 -8.31 -2.95
CA GLU A 145 -13.60 -9.49 -3.15
C GLU A 145 -13.53 -10.42 -1.93
N PHE A 146 -13.54 -9.86 -0.73
CA PHE A 146 -13.24 -10.61 0.50
C PHE A 146 -14.33 -10.55 1.57
N GLY A 147 -15.38 -9.74 1.36
CA GLY A 147 -16.44 -9.52 2.33
C GLY A 147 -16.05 -8.59 3.49
N TYR A 148 -17.06 -8.10 4.21
CA TYR A 148 -16.92 -7.08 5.26
C TYR A 148 -15.94 -7.45 6.38
N ALA A 149 -15.99 -8.69 6.86
CA ALA A 149 -15.18 -9.12 7.99
C ALA A 149 -13.68 -9.15 7.66
N ALA A 150 -13.32 -9.49 6.41
CA ALA A 150 -11.94 -9.45 5.95
C ALA A 150 -11.50 -8.00 5.68
N ALA A 151 -12.33 -7.21 5.00
CA ALA A 151 -12.05 -5.80 4.74
C ALA A 151 -11.84 -4.99 6.04
N ALA A 152 -12.68 -5.23 7.06
CA ALA A 152 -12.57 -4.60 8.38
C ALA A 152 -11.25 -4.95 9.08
N ARG A 153 -10.83 -6.22 9.03
CA ARG A 153 -9.51 -6.65 9.55
C ARG A 153 -8.35 -5.99 8.82
N TYR A 154 -8.40 -5.88 7.49
CA TYR A 154 -7.33 -5.25 6.71
C TYR A 154 -7.19 -3.75 6.98
N LEU A 155 -8.28 -3.10 7.37
CA LEU A 155 -8.33 -1.66 7.59
C LEU A 155 -8.12 -1.25 9.05
N ASP A 156 -8.00 -2.22 9.96
CA ASP A 156 -8.02 -2.03 11.41
C ASP A 156 -9.24 -1.18 11.88
N ASP A 157 -10.38 -1.36 11.21
CA ASP A 157 -11.64 -0.70 11.51
C ASP A 157 -12.64 -1.73 12.08
N SER A 158 -13.63 -1.27 12.87
CA SER A 158 -14.71 -2.18 13.29
C SER A 158 -15.60 -2.57 12.10
N GLU A 159 -16.09 -3.82 12.09
CA GLU A 159 -16.98 -4.33 11.04
C GLU A 159 -18.24 -3.47 10.88
N GLU A 160 -18.74 -2.89 11.98
CA GLU A 160 -19.88 -1.99 11.97
C GLU A 160 -19.59 -0.67 11.24
N GLN A 161 -18.39 -0.11 11.39
CA GLN A 161 -17.96 1.10 10.67
C GLN A 161 -17.76 0.88 9.17
N VAL A 162 -17.37 -0.33 8.75
CA VAL A 162 -17.30 -0.71 7.33
C VAL A 162 -18.69 -1.02 6.78
N ARG A 163 -19.56 -1.69 7.56
CA ARG A 163 -20.90 -2.08 7.10
C ARG A 163 -21.75 -0.86 6.75
N GLN A 164 -21.88 0.13 7.65
CA GLN A 164 -22.79 1.29 7.49
C GLN A 164 -22.71 2.03 6.12
N PRO A 165 -21.53 2.42 5.62
CA PRO A 165 -21.43 3.12 4.34
C PRO A 165 -21.60 2.22 3.11
N TYR A 166 -21.38 0.91 3.20
CA TYR A 166 -21.35 0.02 2.01
C TYR A 166 -22.52 -0.99 1.94
N GLN A 167 -23.49 -0.91 2.85
CA GLN A 167 -24.67 -1.80 2.92
C GLN A 167 -25.41 -1.97 1.59
N HIS A 168 -25.35 -0.97 0.70
CA HIS A 168 -26.00 -0.99 -0.60
C HIS A 168 -25.36 -1.97 -1.60
N ILE A 169 -24.11 -2.39 -1.41
CA ILE A 169 -23.46 -3.43 -2.21
C ILE A 169 -24.13 -4.79 -1.95
N GLU A 170 -24.61 -5.04 -0.72
CA GLU A 170 -25.23 -6.34 -0.36
C GLU A 170 -26.61 -6.57 -0.96
N ALA A 171 -27.40 -5.55 -1.28
CA ALA A 171 -28.76 -5.79 -1.76
C ALA A 171 -28.76 -6.44 -3.17
N ALA A 172 -27.89 -5.95 -4.04
CA ALA A 172 -27.73 -6.49 -5.38
C ALA A 172 -26.98 -7.84 -5.34
N GLU A 173 -25.87 -7.94 -4.62
CA GLU A 173 -25.05 -9.16 -4.62
C GLU A 173 -25.64 -10.30 -3.78
N ARG A 174 -26.34 -10.04 -2.67
CA ARG A 174 -27.08 -11.13 -1.98
C ARG A 174 -28.20 -11.67 -2.85
N ALA A 175 -28.83 -10.85 -3.69
CA ALA A 175 -29.82 -11.33 -4.64
C ALA A 175 -29.16 -12.24 -5.69
N ASP A 176 -27.99 -11.86 -6.22
CA ASP A 176 -27.27 -12.66 -7.21
C ASP A 176 -26.71 -13.96 -6.61
N MET A 177 -26.04 -13.90 -5.45
CA MET A 177 -25.54 -15.10 -4.76
C MET A 177 -26.66 -16.02 -4.27
N ALA A 178 -27.79 -15.47 -3.80
CA ALA A 178 -28.96 -16.28 -3.46
C ALA A 178 -29.57 -16.91 -4.72
N THR A 179 -29.67 -16.16 -5.82
CA THR A 179 -30.15 -16.68 -7.12
C THR A 179 -29.24 -17.79 -7.63
N GLU A 180 -27.91 -17.65 -7.50
CA GLU A 180 -26.95 -18.67 -7.92
C GLU A 180 -26.99 -19.91 -7.01
N ALA A 181 -27.07 -19.76 -5.69
CA ALA A 181 -27.20 -20.86 -4.75
C ALA A 181 -28.53 -21.63 -4.94
N LEU A 182 -29.64 -20.90 -5.15
CA LEU A 182 -30.94 -21.48 -5.48
C LEU A 182 -30.88 -22.22 -6.81
N SER A 183 -30.29 -21.64 -7.86
CA SER A 183 -30.12 -22.27 -9.18
C SER A 183 -29.28 -23.56 -9.11
N LYS A 184 -28.20 -23.56 -8.31
CA LYS A 184 -27.37 -24.76 -8.06
C LYS A 184 -28.15 -25.85 -7.32
N SER A 185 -29.00 -25.48 -6.37
CA SER A 185 -29.85 -26.45 -5.67
C SER A 185 -30.98 -27.02 -6.54
N ASP A 186 -31.56 -26.22 -7.44
CA ASP A 186 -32.65 -26.65 -8.34
C ASP A 186 -32.16 -27.63 -9.41
N ASN A 187 -30.96 -27.42 -9.95
CA ASN A 187 -30.30 -28.37 -10.85
C ASN A 187 -29.98 -29.70 -10.15
N ARG A 188 -29.55 -29.67 -8.88
CA ARG A 188 -29.27 -30.88 -8.09
C ARG A 188 -30.54 -31.71 -7.82
N VAL A 189 -31.70 -31.07 -7.65
CA VAL A 189 -32.98 -31.76 -7.48
C VAL A 189 -33.43 -32.43 -8.79
N ARG A 190 -33.26 -31.74 -9.93
CA ARG A 190 -33.58 -32.31 -11.26
C ARG A 190 -32.71 -33.51 -11.65
N GLU A 191 -31.42 -33.48 -11.34
CA GLU A 191 -30.51 -34.61 -11.61
C GLU A 191 -30.79 -35.82 -10.71
N SER A 192 -31.40 -35.62 -9.53
CA SER A 192 -31.80 -36.69 -8.62
C SER A 192 -33.16 -37.34 -8.95
N SER A 193 -33.85 -36.86 -9.99
CA SER A 193 -35.07 -37.48 -10.53
C SER A 193 -34.96 -37.71 -12.04
N PRO A 194 -34.19 -38.70 -12.50
CA PRO A 194 -34.45 -39.30 -13.79
C PRO A 194 -35.55 -40.35 -13.60
N ASP A 195 -36.76 -39.99 -14.02
CA ASP A 195 -37.86 -40.88 -14.40
C ASP A 195 -38.58 -41.66 -13.28
N ARG A 196 -39.88 -41.34 -13.12
CA ARG A 196 -40.90 -42.22 -12.53
C ARG A 196 -42.24 -42.01 -13.20
#